data_AF-A0A2P7TFI2-F1
#
_entry.id   AF-A0A2P7TFI2-F1
#
_cell.length_a   1.000
_cell.length_b   1.000
_cell.length_c   1.000
_cell.angle_alpha   90.00
_cell.angle_beta   90.00
_cell.angle_gamma   90.00
#
_symmetry.space_group_name_H-M   'P 1'
#
loop_
_entity.id
_entity.type
_entity.pdbx_description
1 polymer ?
#
loop_
_entity_poly.entity_id
_entity_poly.type
_entity_poly.pdbx_seq_one_letter_code
_entity_poly.pdbx_strand_id
1 'polypeptide(L)'
;MPRFLTALLFLLLLTIACEEAAVTRKTDAAGPDATITGLPAQNRKTALTQPEVVALAEAFVRAQGYTDFVPDFTKVKVQFERMEYASNPEGVLKYRHNLLKPKAIGARQYDNKKWLVGFAYFWEEENIVRAVTMDSIGAIITMQHQDVRIDWVQGLED
;
A
#
# COMPACT_ATOMS: atom_id res chain seq x y z
N MET A 1 17.71 -19.26 -65.45
CA MET A 1 16.79 -18.17 -65.10
C MET A 1 15.43 -18.79 -64.79
N PRO A 2 14.69 -18.44 -63.72
CA PRO A 2 15.09 -18.02 -62.37
C PRO A 2 14.71 -19.05 -61.28
N ARG A 3 15.37 -18.92 -60.12
CA ARG A 3 15.04 -19.47 -58.79
C ARG A 3 13.99 -18.55 -58.11
N PHE A 4 13.71 -18.79 -56.82
CA PHE A 4 12.81 -18.07 -55.88
C PHE A 4 11.37 -18.61 -55.93
N LEU A 5 10.91 -19.53 -55.08
CA LEU A 5 11.05 -19.74 -53.63
C LEU A 5 10.74 -18.49 -52.79
N THR A 6 9.78 -18.69 -51.87
CA THR A 6 9.45 -17.91 -50.67
C THR A 6 8.83 -16.52 -50.84
N ALA A 7 7.49 -16.43 -50.70
CA ALA A 7 6.81 -15.38 -49.94
C ALA A 7 5.28 -15.65 -49.87
N LEU A 8 4.79 -16.14 -48.74
CA LEU A 8 3.46 -15.83 -48.18
C LEU A 8 3.43 -16.42 -46.75
N LEU A 9 3.95 -15.69 -45.77
CA LEU A 9 3.16 -14.80 -44.92
C LEU A 9 1.90 -15.50 -44.34
N PHE A 10 2.10 -16.41 -43.40
CA PHE A 10 1.06 -16.79 -42.44
C PHE A 10 1.47 -16.27 -41.06
N LEU A 11 1.05 -15.04 -40.82
CA LEU A 11 1.07 -14.35 -39.54
C LEU A 11 -0.01 -14.99 -38.65
N LEU A 12 0.32 -16.07 -37.93
CA LEU A 12 -0.57 -16.61 -36.91
C LEU A 12 -0.20 -15.99 -35.56
N LEU A 13 -0.87 -14.87 -35.25
CA LEU A 13 -0.93 -14.27 -33.93
C LEU A 13 -1.47 -15.30 -32.93
N LEU A 14 -0.59 -15.92 -32.14
CA LEU A 14 -0.99 -16.60 -30.92
C LEU A 14 -1.43 -15.51 -29.93
N THR A 15 -2.73 -15.28 -29.83
CA THR A 15 -3.32 -14.54 -28.73
C THR A 15 -3.13 -15.35 -27.46
N ILE A 16 -2.12 -14.99 -26.67
CA ILE A 16 -2.01 -15.44 -25.28
C ILE A 16 -3.15 -14.75 -24.53
N ALA A 17 -4.28 -15.45 -24.42
CA ALA A 17 -5.28 -15.13 -23.42
C ALA A 17 -4.67 -15.50 -22.06
N CYS A 18 -4.10 -14.52 -21.38
CA CYS A 18 -3.84 -14.62 -19.95
C CYS A 18 -5.20 -14.59 -19.25
N GLU A 19 -5.73 -15.77 -18.95
CA GLU A 19 -6.85 -15.92 -18.03
C GLU A 19 -6.32 -15.54 -16.64
N GLU A 20 -6.64 -14.32 -16.22
CA GLU A 20 -6.34 -13.83 -14.88
C GLU A 20 -7.16 -14.66 -13.90
N ALA A 21 -6.54 -15.71 -13.37
CA ALA A 21 -7.13 -16.53 -12.32
C ALA A 21 -7.48 -15.61 -11.15
N ALA A 22 -8.78 -15.34 -10.99
CA ALA A 22 -9.31 -14.64 -9.85
C ALA A 22 -8.95 -15.44 -8.59
N VAL A 23 -7.87 -15.04 -7.93
CA VAL A 23 -7.46 -15.58 -6.63
C VAL A 23 -8.56 -15.21 -5.65
N THR A 24 -9.47 -16.16 -5.41
CA THR A 24 -10.44 -16.10 -4.34
C THR A 24 -9.68 -16.26 -3.02
N ARG A 25 -9.27 -15.12 -2.42
CA ARG A 25 -8.71 -15.09 -1.07
C ARG A 25 -9.77 -15.59 -0.09
N LYS A 26 -9.60 -16.82 0.39
CA LYS A 26 -10.31 -17.35 1.55
C LYS A 26 -10.09 -16.38 2.72
N THR A 27 -11.14 -15.69 3.13
CA THR A 27 -11.10 -14.60 4.11
C THR A 27 -11.62 -15.17 5.42
N ASP A 28 -10.76 -15.47 6.38
CA ASP A 28 -11.19 -15.79 7.75
C ASP A 28 -10.13 -15.33 8.76
N ALA A 29 -10.61 -14.95 9.95
CA ALA A 29 -9.90 -14.56 11.18
C ALA A 29 -9.78 -13.06 11.52
N ALA A 30 -10.82 -12.25 11.28
CA ALA A 30 -10.99 -10.99 12.00
C ALA A 30 -12.45 -10.90 12.48
N GLY A 31 -12.67 -10.51 13.74
CA GLY A 31 -14.02 -10.34 14.29
C GLY A 31 -14.83 -9.30 13.52
N PRO A 32 -16.17 -9.27 13.66
CA PRO A 32 -17.05 -8.37 12.90
C PRO A 32 -16.72 -6.88 13.06
N ASP A 33 -15.98 -6.51 14.12
CA ASP A 33 -15.63 -5.13 14.45
C ASP A 33 -14.16 -4.76 14.11
N ALA A 34 -13.39 -5.67 13.52
CA ALA A 34 -11.99 -5.43 13.24
C ALA A 34 -11.78 -4.41 12.10
N THR A 35 -10.81 -3.51 12.26
CA THR A 35 -10.53 -2.44 11.31
C THR A 35 -9.13 -2.53 10.74
N ILE A 36 -8.89 -1.93 9.57
CA ILE A 36 -7.54 -1.94 8.97
C ILE A 36 -6.63 -0.90 9.66
N THR A 37 -7.19 0.18 10.19
CA THR A 37 -6.42 1.30 10.78
C THR A 37 -6.08 1.09 12.26
N GLY A 38 -6.63 0.06 12.90
CA GLY A 38 -6.59 -0.09 14.36
C GLY A 38 -7.40 0.96 15.12
N LEU A 39 -8.10 1.86 14.41
CA LEU A 39 -9.06 2.81 14.97
C LEU A 39 -10.48 2.32 14.69
N PRO A 40 -11.49 2.71 15.50
CA PRO A 40 -12.89 2.38 15.22
C PRO A 40 -13.30 2.80 13.81
N ALA A 41 -14.12 1.98 13.15
CA ALA A 41 -14.65 2.30 11.84
C ALA A 41 -15.50 3.58 11.95
N GLN A 42 -15.18 4.58 11.14
CA GLN A 42 -15.93 5.85 11.09
C GLN A 42 -16.56 6.01 9.71
N ASN A 43 -17.87 6.25 9.67
CA ASN A 43 -18.57 6.61 8.43
C ASN A 43 -18.34 8.09 8.12
N ARG A 44 -17.14 8.42 7.63
CA ARG A 44 -16.75 9.80 7.31
C ARG A 44 -17.37 10.21 5.98
N LYS A 45 -18.00 11.38 5.95
CA LYS A 45 -18.60 11.98 4.74
C LYS A 45 -17.90 13.25 4.28
N THR A 46 -17.03 13.79 5.12
CA THR A 46 -16.29 15.04 4.89
C THR A 46 -14.82 14.74 4.66
N ALA A 47 -14.18 15.55 3.82
CA ALA A 47 -12.75 15.43 3.58
C ALA A 47 -11.96 15.67 4.87
N LEU A 48 -10.94 14.85 5.10
CA LEU A 48 -10.02 14.97 6.21
C LEU A 48 -9.06 16.14 5.99
N THR A 49 -8.75 16.82 7.07
CA THR A 49 -7.65 17.78 7.17
C THR A 49 -6.30 17.05 7.20
N GLN A 50 -5.21 17.75 6.88
CA GLN A 50 -3.86 17.16 6.92
C GLN A 50 -3.50 16.54 8.28
N PRO A 51 -3.79 17.16 9.45
CA PRO A 51 -3.52 16.54 10.75
C PRO A 51 -4.31 15.24 10.97
N GLU A 52 -5.57 15.17 10.53
CA GLU A 52 -6.39 13.96 10.64
C GLU A 52 -5.85 12.83 9.76
N VAL A 53 -5.42 13.18 8.54
CA VAL A 53 -4.75 12.26 7.60
C VAL A 53 -3.47 11.69 8.20
N VAL A 54 -2.63 12.55 8.78
CA VAL A 54 -1.39 12.11 9.45
C VAL A 54 -1.70 11.18 10.61
N ALA A 55 -2.62 11.56 11.50
CA ALA A 55 -2.99 10.72 12.65
C ALA A 55 -3.54 9.36 12.21
N LEU A 56 -4.36 9.33 11.16
CA LEU A 56 -4.93 8.11 10.61
C LEU A 56 -3.87 7.21 9.95
N ALA A 57 -2.90 7.81 9.25
CA ALA A 57 -1.78 7.08 8.66
C ALA A 57 -0.85 6.51 9.75
N GLU A 58 -0.52 7.26 10.80
CA GLU A 58 0.29 6.77 11.91
C GLU A 58 -0.39 5.58 12.60
N ALA A 59 -1.71 5.67 12.82
CA ALA A 59 -2.49 4.56 13.37
C ALA A 59 -2.47 3.34 12.44
N PHE A 60 -2.65 3.55 11.13
CA PHE A 60 -2.57 2.49 10.13
C PHE A 60 -1.20 1.79 10.12
N VAL A 61 -0.09 2.55 10.05
CA VAL A 61 1.28 1.99 10.02
C VAL A 61 1.55 1.15 11.28
N ARG A 62 1.12 1.65 12.44
CA ARG A 62 1.20 0.92 13.70
C ARG A 62 0.35 -0.35 13.70
N ALA A 63 -0.91 -0.26 13.29
CA ALA A 63 -1.86 -1.38 13.29
C ALA A 63 -1.46 -2.47 12.28
N GLN A 64 -0.87 -2.09 11.15
CA GLN A 64 -0.40 -3.01 10.11
C GLN A 64 0.99 -3.60 10.41
N GLY A 65 1.57 -3.30 11.58
CA GLY A 65 2.77 -3.92 12.13
C GLY A 65 4.08 -3.45 11.54
N TYR A 66 4.14 -2.25 10.95
CA TYR A 66 5.39 -1.69 10.41
C TYR A 66 6.32 -1.10 11.47
N THR A 67 5.80 -0.88 12.67
CA THR A 67 6.53 -0.31 13.81
C THR A 67 6.99 -1.39 14.79
N ASP A 68 7.48 -0.97 15.95
CA ASP A 68 7.78 -1.84 17.10
C ASP A 68 6.53 -2.42 17.78
N PHE A 69 5.37 -1.82 17.54
CA PHE A 69 4.10 -2.30 18.07
C PHE A 69 3.65 -3.64 17.46
N VAL A 70 3.19 -4.55 18.33
CA VAL A 70 2.54 -5.81 17.95
C VAL A 70 1.01 -5.61 17.97
N PRO A 71 0.31 -5.71 16.83
CA PRO A 71 -1.12 -5.47 16.76
C PRO A 71 -1.97 -6.63 17.31
N ASP A 72 -3.14 -6.28 17.83
CA ASP A 72 -4.17 -7.24 18.27
C ASP A 72 -5.05 -7.64 17.07
N PHE A 73 -4.84 -8.85 16.56
CA PHE A 73 -5.54 -9.38 15.37
C PHE A 73 -7.04 -9.59 15.58
N THR A 74 -7.52 -9.61 16.83
CA THR A 74 -8.96 -9.65 17.08
C THR A 74 -9.63 -8.32 16.71
N LYS A 75 -8.86 -7.23 16.67
CA LYS A 75 -9.30 -5.85 16.39
C LYS A 75 -8.77 -5.30 15.08
N VAL A 76 -7.75 -5.93 14.49
CA VAL A 76 -7.11 -5.44 13.27
C VAL A 76 -7.16 -6.45 12.16
N LYS A 77 -7.67 -6.03 11.00
CA LYS A 77 -7.56 -6.78 9.76
C LYS A 77 -6.26 -6.41 9.05
N VAL A 78 -5.31 -7.36 8.97
CA VAL A 78 -4.08 -7.15 8.19
C VAL A 78 -4.41 -7.07 6.70
N GLN A 79 -4.00 -5.97 6.09
CA GLN A 79 -4.08 -5.75 4.65
C GLN A 79 -2.80 -6.29 4.03
N PHE A 80 -2.90 -7.32 3.20
CA PHE A 80 -1.75 -7.87 2.48
C PHE A 80 -1.38 -6.97 1.29
N GLU A 81 -0.09 -6.66 1.16
CA GLU A 81 0.45 -5.94 0.01
C GLU A 81 0.68 -6.88 -1.19
N ARG A 82 0.86 -6.28 -2.38
CA ARG A 82 1.27 -7.03 -3.57
C ARG A 82 2.71 -7.51 -3.39
N MET A 83 2.97 -8.76 -3.77
CA MET A 83 4.27 -9.43 -3.67
C MET A 83 4.77 -9.70 -2.24
N GLU A 84 3.87 -9.74 -1.25
CA GLU A 84 4.24 -10.26 0.06
C GLU A 84 4.57 -11.74 -0.01
N TYR A 85 5.69 -12.10 0.61
CA TYR A 85 6.19 -13.46 0.65
C TYR A 85 5.32 -14.39 1.52
N ALA A 86 4.69 -13.84 2.55
CA ALA A 86 3.88 -14.60 3.50
C ALA A 86 2.41 -14.70 3.04
N SER A 87 1.78 -15.83 3.39
CA SER A 87 0.37 -16.11 3.10
C SER A 87 -0.55 -15.98 4.32
N ASN A 88 -0.02 -15.66 5.49
CA ASN A 88 -0.76 -15.45 6.74
C ASN A 88 -0.33 -14.15 7.44
N PRO A 89 -1.23 -13.53 8.26
CA PRO A 89 -0.97 -12.26 8.93
C PRO A 89 0.32 -12.26 9.77
N GLU A 90 0.55 -13.31 10.55
CA GLU A 90 1.71 -13.43 11.45
C GLU A 90 3.02 -13.41 10.66
N GLY A 91 3.06 -14.13 9.54
CA GLY A 91 4.20 -14.17 8.64
C GLY A 91 4.47 -12.82 8.00
N VAL A 92 3.42 -12.10 7.57
CA VAL A 92 3.57 -10.75 7.00
C VAL A 92 4.16 -9.79 8.03
N LEU A 93 3.65 -9.81 9.27
CA LEU A 93 4.13 -8.89 10.31
C LEU A 93 5.59 -9.11 10.66
N LYS A 94 6.10 -10.34 10.60
CA LYS A 94 7.52 -10.63 10.81
C LYS A 94 8.42 -9.82 9.87
N TYR A 95 7.99 -9.60 8.63
CA TYR A 95 8.76 -8.82 7.64
C TYR A 95 8.53 -7.31 7.75
N ARG A 96 7.42 -6.88 8.38
CA ARG A 96 7.09 -5.46 8.56
C ARG A 96 7.65 -4.88 9.87
N HIS A 97 7.86 -5.70 10.88
CA HIS A 97 8.24 -5.24 12.22
C HIS A 97 9.53 -4.39 12.19
N ASN A 98 9.47 -3.21 12.81
CA ASN A 98 10.55 -2.21 12.81
C ASN A 98 11.04 -1.80 11.41
N LEU A 99 10.19 -1.88 10.39
CA LEU A 99 10.50 -1.36 9.07
C LEU A 99 10.50 0.18 9.08
N LEU A 100 9.50 0.78 9.73
CA LEU A 100 9.23 2.21 9.66
C LEU A 100 9.25 2.87 11.03
N LYS A 101 9.67 4.14 11.07
CA LYS A 101 9.50 5.00 12.24
C LYS A 101 8.01 5.28 12.45
N PRO A 102 7.52 5.39 13.70
CA PRO A 102 6.09 5.52 13.98
C PRO A 102 5.51 6.90 13.64
N LYS A 103 6.35 7.90 13.34
CA LYS A 103 5.95 9.27 13.07
C LYS A 103 6.12 9.62 11.60
N ALA A 104 5.10 10.25 11.03
CA ALA A 104 5.16 10.75 9.67
C ALA A 104 6.17 11.89 9.58
N ILE A 105 6.90 11.96 8.47
CA ILE A 105 7.86 13.04 8.20
C ILE A 105 7.28 14.15 7.31
N GLY A 106 6.12 13.88 6.70
CA GLY A 106 5.42 14.80 5.83
C GLY A 106 4.14 14.19 5.28
N ALA A 107 3.27 15.05 4.75
CA ALA A 107 2.04 14.64 4.09
C ALA A 107 1.69 15.61 2.97
N ARG A 108 1.31 15.08 1.82
CA ARG A 108 0.98 15.86 0.62
C ARG A 108 -0.34 15.42 0.00
N GLN A 109 -1.14 16.39 -0.41
CA GLN A 109 -2.31 16.13 -1.22
C GLN A 109 -1.91 16.08 -2.71
N TYR A 110 -2.43 15.09 -3.44
CA TYR A 110 -2.19 14.88 -4.85
C TYR A 110 -3.47 14.41 -5.56
N ASP A 111 -3.47 14.45 -6.90
CA ASP A 111 -4.61 13.99 -7.72
C ASP A 111 -5.95 14.59 -7.25
N ASN A 112 -5.93 15.91 -7.02
CA ASN A 112 -7.01 16.78 -6.55
C ASN A 112 -7.66 16.47 -5.20
N LYS A 113 -7.55 15.25 -4.65
CA LYS A 113 -8.22 14.85 -3.40
C LYS A 113 -7.53 13.73 -2.61
N LYS A 114 -6.52 13.06 -3.16
CA LYS A 114 -5.83 11.94 -2.48
C LYS A 114 -4.72 12.46 -1.59
N TRP A 115 -4.42 11.72 -0.54
CA TRP A 115 -3.35 12.04 0.39
C TRP A 115 -2.27 10.99 0.34
N LEU A 116 -1.03 11.46 0.47
CA LEU A 116 0.15 10.64 0.65
C LEU A 116 0.85 11.08 1.94
N VAL A 117 1.16 10.13 2.82
CA VAL A 117 1.84 10.37 4.10
C VAL A 117 3.11 9.54 4.15
N GLY A 118 4.25 10.20 4.29
CA GLY A 118 5.57 9.57 4.25
C GLY A 118 6.09 9.19 5.62
N PHE A 119 6.68 8.00 5.72
CA PHE A 119 7.32 7.45 6.91
C PHE A 119 8.76 7.07 6.59
N ALA A 120 9.69 7.56 7.38
CA ALA A 120 11.08 7.17 7.27
C ALA A 120 11.26 5.71 7.68
N TYR A 121 12.19 5.02 7.03
CA TYR A 121 12.67 3.73 7.48
C TYR A 121 13.32 3.84 8.86
N PHE A 122 13.38 2.72 9.58
CA PHE A 122 14.07 2.68 10.86
C PHE A 122 15.58 2.87 10.70
N TRP A 123 16.15 2.33 9.61
CA TRP A 123 17.51 2.64 9.17
C TRP A 123 17.54 3.95 8.37
N GLU A 124 18.74 4.50 8.20
CA GLU A 124 18.94 5.72 7.43
C GLU A 124 18.93 5.40 5.93
N GLU A 125 18.08 6.11 5.20
CA GLU A 125 18.01 6.10 3.74
C GLU A 125 18.01 7.53 3.24
N GLU A 126 18.74 7.79 2.16
CA GLU A 126 18.82 9.13 1.60
C GLU A 126 17.59 9.45 0.75
N ASN A 127 16.86 10.48 1.18
CA ASN A 127 15.76 11.11 0.44
C ASN A 127 14.65 10.14 -0.03
N ILE A 128 14.40 9.04 0.68
CA ILE A 128 13.26 8.16 0.40
C ILE A 128 12.43 7.84 1.64
N VAL A 129 11.14 7.59 1.42
CA VAL A 129 10.18 7.12 2.42
C VAL A 129 9.31 6.02 1.87
N ARG A 130 8.81 5.17 2.77
CA ARG A 130 7.62 4.38 2.53
C ARG A 130 6.40 5.26 2.76
N ALA A 131 5.39 5.14 1.90
CA ALA A 131 4.24 6.03 1.95
C ALA A 131 2.92 5.30 2.14
N VAL A 132 2.06 5.86 2.98
CA VAL A 132 0.64 5.51 3.02
C VAL A 132 -0.10 6.42 2.06
N THR A 133 -0.97 5.85 1.23
CA THR A 133 -1.95 6.63 0.46
C THR A 133 -3.34 6.43 0.98
N MET A 134 -4.13 7.50 0.94
CA MET A 134 -5.53 7.44 1.31
C MET A 134 -6.40 8.35 0.43
N ASP A 135 -7.68 7.98 0.30
CA ASP A 135 -8.67 8.88 -0.28
C ASP A 135 -8.95 10.09 0.63
N SER A 136 -9.74 11.04 0.14
CA SER A 136 -10.02 12.28 0.87
C SER A 136 -10.71 12.09 2.22
N ILE A 137 -11.38 10.96 2.45
CA ILE A 137 -12.16 10.69 3.67
C ILE A 137 -11.51 9.60 4.55
N GLY A 138 -10.36 9.06 4.13
CA GLY A 138 -9.69 7.94 4.78
C GLY A 138 -10.50 6.65 4.79
N ALA A 139 -11.34 6.40 3.77
CA ALA A 139 -12.10 5.16 3.64
C ALA A 139 -11.28 4.06 2.96
N ILE A 140 -10.50 4.44 1.94
CA ILE A 140 -9.49 3.59 1.30
C ILE A 140 -8.13 4.05 1.79
N ILE A 141 -7.40 3.16 2.48
CA ILE A 141 -6.04 3.39 2.97
C ILE A 141 -5.19 2.19 2.55
N THR A 142 -4.02 2.46 1.98
CA THR A 142 -3.10 1.44 1.47
C THR A 142 -1.66 1.86 1.70
N MET A 143 -0.79 0.89 1.98
CA MET A 143 0.65 1.09 1.85
C MET A 143 1.04 1.12 0.36
N GLN A 144 1.87 2.09 -0.02
CA GLN A 144 2.43 2.16 -1.37
C GLN A 144 3.51 1.11 -1.54
N HIS A 145 3.53 0.43 -2.68
CA HIS A 145 4.56 -0.57 -2.97
C HIS A 145 5.91 0.07 -3.33
N GLN A 146 5.90 1.28 -3.90
CA GLN A 146 7.09 2.02 -4.29
C GLN A 146 7.41 3.09 -3.26
N ASP A 147 8.71 3.33 -3.07
CA ASP A 147 9.18 4.42 -2.22
C ASP A 147 9.02 5.77 -2.92
N VAL A 148 8.94 6.82 -2.11
CA VAL A 148 8.66 8.19 -2.54
C VAL A 148 9.76 9.12 -2.02
N ARG A 149 10.09 10.17 -2.78
CA ARG A 149 11.10 11.15 -2.34
C ARG A 149 10.64 11.96 -1.14
N ILE A 150 11.53 12.19 -0.18
CA ILE A 150 11.24 12.97 1.03
C ILE A 150 10.86 14.41 0.67
N ASP A 151 11.66 15.06 -0.16
CA ASP A 151 11.42 16.43 -0.60
C ASP A 151 10.03 16.62 -1.23
N TRP A 152 9.60 15.68 -2.08
CA TRP A 152 8.28 15.72 -2.68
C TRP A 152 7.16 15.57 -1.64
N VAL A 153 7.30 14.67 -0.66
CA VAL A 153 6.29 14.52 0.40
C VAL A 153 6.19 15.78 1.26
N GLN A 154 7.29 16.51 1.41
CA GLN A 154 7.37 17.75 2.20
C GLN A 154 7.02 19.01 1.39
N GLY A 155 6.90 18.91 0.07
CA GLY A 155 6.68 20.08 -0.79
C GLY A 155 7.91 20.97 -0.91
N LEU A 156 9.10 20.37 -0.82
CA LEU A 156 10.42 21.02 -0.84
C LEU A 156 11.20 20.69 -2.12
N GLU A 157 10.55 20.13 -3.14
CA GLU A 157 11.20 19.90 -4.44
C GLU A 157 11.53 21.22 -5.16
N ASP A 158 12.69 21.25 -5.81
CA ASP A 158 13.15 22.35 -6.67
C ASP A 158 12.41 22.42 -8.02
#